data_AF-A0A7Z9Y9K5-F1
#
_entry.id   AF-A0A7Z9Y9K5-F1
#
_cell.length_a   1.000
_cell.length_b   1.000
_cell.length_c   1.000
_cell.angle_alpha   90.00
_cell.angle_beta   90.00
_cell.angle_gamma   90.00
#
_symmetry.space_group_name_H-M   'P 1'
#
loop_
_entity.id
_entity.type
_entity.pdbx_description
1 polymer ?
#
loop_
_entity_poly.entity_id
_entity_poly.type
_entity_poly.pdbx_seq_one_letter_code
_entity_poly.pdbx_strand_id
1 'polypeptide(L)'
;MSEVGLLRFISPDLAVSDETIRLFGRIRGALDLLRRSGVKDELNLPLVYLAAMISHLHTDAIRTLCRELSLSGEEERILTDSREVLEVKLGEGRSGIYRAFEGRSVESLLFLLAKTDDERVKSSVVEYLTGLRHIKPIVSGDDLKEMGLKPGPIFGEILREAFNAQLDGELRSRSQLRQFLISRGYIRCI
;
A
#
# COMPACT_ATOMS: atom_id res chain seq x y z
N MET A 1 -13.89 4.19 31.58
CA MET A 1 -14.91 4.73 30.66
C MET A 1 -15.36 3.63 29.69
N SER A 2 -16.00 2.60 30.23
CA SER A 2 -16.62 1.50 29.47
C SER A 2 -18.10 1.46 29.86
N GLU A 3 -18.78 2.58 29.62
CA GLU A 3 -20.22 2.71 29.79
C GLU A 3 -20.72 3.51 28.60
N VAL A 4 -20.93 2.85 27.46
CA VAL A 4 -22.23 2.88 26.79
C VAL A 4 -22.29 1.70 25.81
N GLY A 5 -23.30 0.84 25.94
CA GLY A 5 -23.60 -0.23 24.98
C GLY A 5 -24.10 0.27 23.62
N LEU A 6 -23.82 1.53 23.24
CA LEU A 6 -24.30 2.17 22.02
C LEU A 6 -23.88 1.44 20.74
N LEU A 7 -22.68 0.85 20.73
CA LEU A 7 -22.17 0.16 19.55
C LEU A 7 -22.97 -1.10 19.20
N ARG A 8 -23.53 -1.80 20.21
CA ARG A 8 -24.43 -2.94 19.98
C ARG A 8 -25.75 -2.57 19.32
N PHE A 9 -26.16 -1.30 19.41
CA PHE A 9 -27.35 -0.79 18.71
C PHE A 9 -27.07 -0.42 17.25
N ILE A 10 -25.80 -0.20 16.88
CA ILE A 10 -25.38 0.09 15.50
C ILE A 10 -25.14 -1.20 14.73
N SER A 11 -24.50 -2.20 15.35
CA SER A 11 -24.45 -3.58 14.86
C SER A 11 -24.03 -4.53 15.99
N PRO A 12 -24.60 -5.74 16.11
CA PRO A 12 -24.21 -6.74 17.11
C PRO A 12 -22.71 -7.10 17.05
N ASP A 13 -22.11 -6.97 15.86
CA ASP A 13 -20.72 -7.35 15.59
C ASP A 13 -19.71 -6.27 16.03
N LEU A 14 -20.18 -5.08 16.40
CA LEU A 14 -19.35 -3.97 16.90
C LEU A 14 -19.17 -4.07 18.42
N ALA A 15 -18.43 -5.08 18.87
CA ALA A 15 -18.01 -5.18 20.27
C ALA A 15 -16.61 -4.58 20.47
N VAL A 16 -16.49 -3.59 21.38
CA VAL A 16 -15.17 -3.08 21.80
C VAL A 16 -14.62 -4.03 22.87
N SER A 17 -13.69 -4.88 22.45
CA SER A 17 -12.91 -5.73 23.36
C SER A 17 -11.66 -5.00 23.87
N ASP A 18 -11.02 -5.56 24.89
CA ASP A 18 -9.71 -5.07 25.33
C ASP A 18 -8.66 -5.10 24.20
N GLU A 19 -8.81 -6.03 23.25
CA GLU A 19 -7.96 -6.07 22.05
C GLU A 19 -8.17 -4.85 21.17
N THR A 20 -9.42 -4.46 20.92
CA THR A 20 -9.77 -3.25 20.18
C THR A 20 -9.18 -2.00 20.86
N ILE A 21 -9.27 -1.90 22.19
CA ILE A 21 -8.71 -0.78 22.95
C ILE A 21 -7.18 -0.72 22.81
N ARG A 22 -6.50 -1.87 22.92
CA ARG A 22 -5.04 -1.94 22.70
C ARG A 22 -4.68 -1.51 21.28
N LEU A 23 -5.43 -1.97 20.29
CA LEU A 23 -5.22 -1.61 18.90
C LEU A 23 -5.42 -0.12 18.64
N PHE A 24 -6.37 0.54 19.30
CA PHE A 24 -6.52 1.99 19.23
C PHE A 24 -5.28 2.72 19.74
N GLY A 25 -4.68 2.23 20.84
CA GLY A 25 -3.40 2.73 21.33
C GLY A 25 -2.28 2.57 20.30
N ARG A 26 -2.22 1.42 19.62
CA ARG A 26 -1.23 1.14 18.57
C ARG A 26 -1.45 2.00 17.32
N ILE A 27 -2.70 2.28 16.94
CA ILE A 27 -3.03 3.22 15.85
C ILE A 27 -2.49 4.61 16.15
N ARG A 28 -2.67 5.12 17.38
CA ARG A 28 -2.11 6.42 17.77
C ARG A 28 -0.59 6.44 17.64
N GLY A 29 0.09 5.42 18.14
CA GLY A 29 1.56 5.32 18.01
C GLY A 29 2.03 5.23 16.56
N ALA A 30 1.33 4.47 15.71
CA ALA A 30 1.62 4.38 14.29
C ALA A 30 1.38 5.72 13.56
N LEU A 31 0.33 6.44 13.92
CA LEU A 31 0.05 7.77 13.39
C LEU A 31 1.16 8.76 13.77
N ASP A 32 1.60 8.76 15.02
CA ASP A 32 2.70 9.59 15.48
C ASP A 32 3.99 9.29 14.71
N LEU A 33 4.30 8.01 14.48
CA LEU A 33 5.43 7.58 13.65
C LEU A 33 5.34 8.16 12.23
N LEU A 34 4.19 8.01 11.56
CA LEU A 34 4.00 8.53 10.21
C LEU A 34 4.17 10.05 10.14
N ARG A 35 3.56 10.78 11.09
CA ARG A 35 3.66 12.24 11.15
C ARG A 35 5.09 12.71 11.38
N ARG A 36 5.83 12.08 12.31
CA ARG A 36 7.26 12.36 12.56
C ARG A 36 8.14 12.04 11.37
N SER A 37 7.76 11.03 10.58
CA SER A 37 8.48 10.66 9.35
C SER A 37 8.20 11.62 8.18
N GLY A 38 7.29 12.59 8.36
CA GLY A 38 6.97 13.60 7.34
C GLY A 38 5.80 13.25 6.43
N VAL A 39 5.01 12.21 6.76
CA VAL A 39 3.78 11.87 6.02
C VAL A 39 2.70 12.91 6.31
N LYS A 40 2.27 13.61 5.25
CA LYS A 40 1.32 14.75 5.33
C LYS A 40 -0.08 14.41 4.83
N ASP A 41 -0.32 13.17 4.43
CA ASP A 41 -1.60 12.72 3.90
C ASP A 41 -2.74 13.02 4.87
N GLU A 42 -3.87 13.44 4.29
CA GLU A 42 -5.15 13.52 4.98
C GLU A 42 -5.67 12.10 5.14
N LEU A 43 -5.97 11.71 6.37
CA LEU A 43 -6.34 10.35 6.73
C LEU A 43 -7.78 10.32 7.21
N ASN A 44 -8.57 9.38 6.69
CA ASN A 44 -9.87 9.06 7.27
C ASN A 44 -9.67 8.18 8.53
N LEU A 45 -9.24 8.81 9.63
CA LEU A 45 -9.01 8.14 10.91
C LEU A 45 -10.24 7.37 11.42
N PRO A 46 -11.49 7.88 11.27
CA PRO A 46 -12.68 7.09 11.59
C PRO A 46 -12.70 5.70 10.93
N LEU A 47 -12.30 5.58 9.66
CA LEU A 47 -12.22 4.28 8.98
C LEU A 47 -11.11 3.40 9.52
N VAL A 48 -9.96 3.96 9.90
CA VAL A 48 -8.87 3.19 10.51
C VAL A 48 -9.29 2.61 11.86
N TYR A 49 -10.03 3.39 12.66
CA TYR A 49 -10.62 2.90 13.91
C TYR A 49 -11.74 1.90 13.67
N LEU A 50 -12.57 2.10 12.63
CA LEU A 50 -13.58 1.12 12.23
C LEU A 50 -12.93 -0.21 11.81
N ALA A 51 -11.88 -0.17 10.98
CA ALA A 51 -11.09 -1.34 10.61
C ALA A 51 -10.57 -2.09 11.84
N ALA A 52 -10.15 -1.38 12.89
CA ALA A 52 -9.76 -1.99 14.16
C ALA A 52 -10.91 -2.71 14.86
N MET A 53 -12.10 -2.09 14.93
CA MET A 53 -13.27 -2.70 15.54
C MET A 53 -13.71 -3.96 14.80
N ILE A 54 -13.66 -3.95 13.48
CA ILE A 54 -14.13 -5.05 12.62
C ILE A 54 -13.01 -6.01 12.20
N SER A 55 -11.82 -5.88 12.78
CA SER A 55 -10.63 -6.65 12.35
C SER A 55 -10.79 -8.17 12.49
N HIS A 56 -11.74 -8.62 13.32
CA HIS A 56 -12.09 -10.02 13.49
C HIS A 56 -13.04 -10.56 12.40
N LEU A 57 -13.74 -9.68 11.66
CA LEU A 57 -14.73 -10.06 10.65
C LEU A 57 -14.12 -10.45 9.32
N HIS A 58 -14.64 -11.52 8.70
CA HIS A 58 -14.26 -11.92 7.33
C HIS A 58 -14.70 -10.88 6.29
N THR A 59 -14.04 -10.87 5.13
CA THR A 59 -14.28 -9.88 4.06
C THR A 59 -15.75 -9.77 3.66
N ASP A 60 -16.49 -10.88 3.55
CA ASP A 60 -17.92 -10.84 3.19
C ASP A 60 -18.81 -10.19 4.27
N ALA A 61 -18.45 -10.34 5.55
CA ALA A 61 -19.11 -9.66 6.64
C ALA A 61 -18.77 -8.15 6.63
N ILE A 62 -17.52 -7.78 6.35
CA ILE A 62 -17.11 -6.37 6.16
C ILE A 62 -17.93 -5.73 5.03
N ARG A 63 -18.04 -6.38 3.87
CA ARG A 63 -18.86 -5.88 2.75
C ARG A 63 -20.34 -5.73 3.10
N THR A 64 -20.87 -6.62 3.93
CA THR A 64 -22.26 -6.54 4.40
C THR A 64 -22.44 -5.33 5.32
N LEU A 65 -21.53 -5.14 6.27
CA LEU A 65 -21.53 -3.97 7.14
C LEU A 65 -21.37 -2.66 6.35
N CYS A 66 -20.51 -2.61 5.34
CA CYS A 66 -20.36 -1.43 4.47
C CYS A 66 -21.68 -1.06 3.79
N ARG A 67 -22.46 -2.04 3.32
CA ARG A 67 -23.78 -1.81 2.73
C ARG A 67 -24.79 -1.31 3.77
N GLU A 68 -24.82 -1.89 4.96
CA GLU A 68 -25.71 -1.47 6.04
C GLU A 68 -25.44 -0.04 6.51
N LEU A 69 -24.16 0.33 6.60
CA LEU A 69 -23.71 1.67 6.97
C LEU A 69 -23.71 2.66 5.79
N SER A 70 -24.10 2.23 4.59
CA SER A 70 -24.09 3.04 3.36
C SER A 70 -22.72 3.67 3.05
N LEU A 71 -21.64 2.92 3.31
CA LEU A 71 -20.27 3.35 2.99
C LEU A 71 -20.05 3.33 1.47
N SER A 72 -19.26 4.27 0.99
CA SER A 72 -18.86 4.35 -0.41
C SER A 72 -17.90 3.21 -0.79
N GLY A 73 -17.73 2.98 -2.10
CA GLY A 73 -16.80 1.95 -2.59
C GLY A 73 -15.34 2.20 -2.20
N GLU A 74 -14.95 3.47 -2.01
CA GLU A 74 -13.61 3.81 -1.52
C GLU A 74 -13.44 3.42 -0.05
N GLU A 75 -14.45 3.68 0.79
CA GLU A 75 -14.43 3.35 2.20
C GLU A 75 -14.48 1.83 2.42
N GLU A 76 -15.29 1.10 1.65
CA GLU A 76 -15.28 -0.35 1.63
C GLU A 76 -13.89 -0.88 1.27
N ARG A 77 -13.27 -0.33 0.22
CA ARG A 77 -11.92 -0.73 -0.20
C ARG A 77 -10.90 -0.50 0.91
N ILE A 78 -10.95 0.64 1.62
CA ILE A 78 -10.06 0.90 2.76
C ILE A 78 -10.21 -0.18 3.84
N LEU A 79 -11.44 -0.57 4.17
CA LEU A 79 -11.71 -1.58 5.19
C LEU A 79 -11.28 -2.98 4.75
N THR A 80 -11.49 -3.36 3.49
CA THR A 80 -11.05 -4.65 2.96
C THR A 80 -9.53 -4.70 2.80
N ASP A 81 -8.91 -3.65 2.26
CA ASP A 81 -7.45 -3.54 2.07
C ASP A 81 -6.72 -3.64 3.42
N SER A 82 -7.29 -3.05 4.49
CA SER A 82 -6.76 -3.12 5.85
C SER A 82 -6.71 -4.55 6.41
N ARG A 83 -7.54 -5.46 5.91
CA ARG A 83 -7.46 -6.88 6.25
C ARG A 83 -6.42 -7.60 5.40
N GLU A 84 -6.42 -7.38 4.09
CA GLU A 84 -5.51 -8.03 3.14
C GLU A 84 -4.05 -7.62 3.35
N VAL A 85 -3.80 -6.37 3.77
CA VAL A 85 -2.45 -5.84 3.99
C VAL A 85 -1.71 -6.57 5.12
N LEU A 86 -2.43 -7.24 6.03
CA LEU A 86 -1.84 -8.04 7.10
C LEU A 86 -1.10 -9.28 6.59
N GLU A 87 -1.41 -9.72 5.36
CA GLU A 87 -0.77 -10.88 4.72
C GLU A 87 0.33 -10.46 3.72
N VAL A 88 0.71 -9.18 3.70
CA VAL A 88 1.76 -8.68 2.79
C VAL A 88 3.07 -9.42 3.00
N LYS A 89 3.60 -9.96 1.90
CA LYS A 89 4.97 -10.46 1.80
C LYS A 89 5.85 -9.41 1.16
N LEU A 90 6.84 -8.93 1.90
CA LEU A 90 7.84 -8.01 1.37
C LEU A 90 8.71 -8.72 0.34
N GLY A 91 8.86 -8.12 -0.84
CA GLY A 91 9.87 -8.52 -1.81
C GLY A 91 11.28 -8.08 -1.39
N GLU A 92 12.26 -8.45 -2.22
CA GLU A 92 13.63 -7.94 -2.11
C GLU A 92 13.77 -6.57 -2.76
N GLY A 93 14.70 -5.76 -2.24
CA GLY A 93 15.00 -4.44 -2.77
C GLY A 93 13.85 -3.42 -2.61
N ARG A 94 14.07 -2.24 -3.19
CA ARG A 94 13.13 -1.12 -3.17
C ARG A 94 11.95 -1.39 -4.10
N SER A 95 12.18 -2.08 -5.21
CA SER A 95 11.11 -2.54 -6.10
C SER A 95 10.19 -3.57 -5.43
N GLY A 96 10.72 -4.42 -4.55
CA GLY A 96 9.93 -5.34 -3.73
C GLY A 96 9.03 -4.61 -2.73
N ILE A 97 9.55 -3.59 -2.05
CA ILE A 97 8.77 -2.74 -1.14
C ILE A 97 7.68 -2.00 -1.91
N TYR A 98 8.04 -1.37 -3.04
CA TYR A 98 7.08 -0.63 -3.86
C TYR A 98 5.91 -1.51 -4.30
N ARG A 99 6.18 -2.69 -4.85
CA ARG A 99 5.14 -3.65 -5.29
C ARG A 99 4.25 -4.14 -4.16
N ALA A 100 4.79 -4.26 -2.95
CA ALA A 100 4.01 -4.72 -1.79
C ALA A 100 2.91 -3.72 -1.38
N PHE A 101 3.14 -2.43 -1.61
CA PHE A 101 2.30 -1.34 -1.13
C PHE A 101 1.64 -0.50 -2.22
N GLU A 102 2.03 -0.64 -3.48
CA GLU A 102 1.40 0.06 -4.62
C GLU A 102 -0.13 -0.18 -4.66
N GLY A 103 -0.89 0.90 -4.82
CA GLY A 103 -2.36 0.88 -4.89
C GLY A 103 -3.07 0.85 -3.54
N ARG A 104 -2.35 0.60 -2.44
CA ARG A 104 -2.93 0.59 -1.08
C ARG A 104 -3.15 2.01 -0.56
N SER A 105 -4.25 2.20 0.18
CA SER A 105 -4.52 3.48 0.83
C SER A 105 -3.56 3.72 2.01
N VAL A 106 -3.36 4.99 2.38
CA VAL A 106 -2.50 5.32 3.53
C VAL A 106 -3.15 4.84 4.84
N GLU A 107 -4.48 4.81 4.90
CA GLU A 107 -5.26 4.22 6.00
C GLU A 107 -4.93 2.74 6.22
N SER A 108 -4.88 1.96 5.14
CA SER A 108 -4.56 0.53 5.22
C SER A 108 -3.10 0.32 5.67
N LEU A 109 -2.18 1.17 5.23
CA LEU A 109 -0.77 1.12 5.65
C LEU A 109 -0.58 1.58 7.11
N LEU A 110 -1.34 2.58 7.56
CA LEU A 110 -1.40 2.97 8.97
C LEU A 110 -1.95 1.81 9.83
N PHE A 111 -2.98 1.13 9.36
CA PHE A 111 -3.53 -0.04 10.05
C PHE A 111 -2.52 -1.20 10.12
N LEU A 112 -1.79 -1.47 9.02
CA LEU A 112 -0.69 -2.43 9.00
C LEU A 112 0.37 -2.09 10.06
N LEU A 113 0.83 -0.83 10.10
CA LEU A 113 1.79 -0.35 11.10
C LEU A 113 1.29 -0.55 12.53
N ALA A 114 0.00 -0.32 12.75
CA ALA A 114 -0.62 -0.53 14.05
C ALA A 114 -0.70 -2.02 14.42
N LYS A 115 -0.83 -2.95 13.47
CA LYS A 115 -0.94 -4.39 13.77
C LYS A 115 0.40 -5.13 13.78
N THR A 116 1.40 -4.68 13.02
CA THR A 116 2.67 -5.39 12.89
C THR A 116 3.65 -5.06 14.03
N ASP A 117 4.41 -6.07 14.46
CA ASP A 117 5.59 -5.90 15.30
C ASP A 117 6.90 -6.08 14.51
N ASP A 118 6.81 -6.38 13.21
CA ASP A 118 7.97 -6.55 12.34
C ASP A 118 8.57 -5.17 11.95
N GLU A 119 9.75 -4.87 12.48
CA GLU A 119 10.48 -3.63 12.20
C GLU A 119 10.83 -3.46 10.72
N ARG A 120 11.05 -4.54 9.97
CA ARG A 120 11.29 -4.48 8.53
C ARG A 120 10.03 -4.02 7.80
N VAL A 121 8.85 -4.50 8.21
CA VAL A 121 7.57 -4.03 7.66
C VAL A 121 7.37 -2.56 8.00
N LYS A 122 7.63 -2.15 9.24
CA LYS A 122 7.49 -0.74 9.65
C LYS A 122 8.38 0.19 8.85
N SER A 123 9.67 -0.14 8.74
CA SER A 123 10.62 0.67 7.96
C SER A 123 10.23 0.73 6.48
N SER A 124 9.75 -0.38 5.91
CA SER A 124 9.33 -0.46 4.52
C SER A 124 8.08 0.40 4.23
N VAL A 125 7.09 0.42 5.13
CA VAL A 125 5.92 1.29 4.98
C VAL A 125 6.33 2.77 5.03
N VAL A 126 7.20 3.14 5.98
CA VAL A 126 7.72 4.51 6.07
C VAL A 126 8.47 4.89 4.79
N GLU A 127 9.42 4.06 4.34
CA GLU A 127 10.20 4.30 3.12
C GLU A 127 9.29 4.46 1.89
N TYR A 128 8.26 3.62 1.78
CA TYR A 128 7.28 3.72 0.71
C TYR A 128 6.54 5.05 0.73
N LEU A 129 5.96 5.43 1.88
CA LEU A 129 5.13 6.62 2.04
C LEU A 129 5.92 7.93 1.95
N THR A 130 7.18 7.96 2.39
CA THR A 130 7.99 9.18 2.38
C THR A 130 8.85 9.33 1.13
N GLY A 131 9.04 8.25 0.36
CA GLY A 131 9.98 8.21 -0.75
C GLY A 131 9.47 7.48 -1.98
N LEU A 132 9.37 6.14 -1.92
CA LEU A 132 9.23 5.31 -3.12
C LEU A 132 7.99 5.65 -3.95
N ARG A 133 6.84 5.90 -3.31
CA ARG A 133 5.60 6.22 -4.01
C ARG A 133 5.65 7.53 -4.82
N HIS A 134 6.63 8.38 -4.54
CA HIS A 134 6.80 9.68 -5.21
C HIS A 134 7.78 9.61 -6.39
N ILE A 135 8.44 8.46 -6.60
CA ILE A 135 9.38 8.27 -7.70
C ILE A 135 8.59 8.10 -9.01
N LYS A 136 8.87 8.97 -9.99
CA LYS A 136 8.28 8.87 -11.33
C LYS A 136 9.16 8.02 -12.24
N PRO A 137 8.57 7.16 -13.10
CA PRO A 137 9.34 6.44 -14.12
C PRO A 137 10.13 7.42 -15.01
N ILE A 138 11.42 7.16 -15.18
CA ILE A 138 12.27 7.93 -16.10
C ILE A 138 12.10 7.47 -17.55
N VAL A 139 11.63 6.24 -17.76
CA VAL A 139 11.37 5.65 -19.07
C VAL A 139 9.87 5.68 -19.36
N SER A 140 9.53 6.06 -20.58
CA SER A 140 8.18 6.09 -21.14
C SER A 140 8.05 5.14 -22.34
N GLY A 141 6.82 4.92 -22.80
CA GLY A 141 6.58 4.12 -23.99
C GLY A 141 7.17 4.74 -25.27
N ASP A 142 7.31 6.07 -25.32
CA ASP A 142 7.90 6.73 -26.49
C ASP A 142 9.41 6.47 -26.57
N ASP A 143 10.10 6.41 -25.42
CA ASP A 143 11.51 6.00 -25.38
C ASP A 143 11.70 4.57 -25.95
N LEU A 144 10.75 3.66 -25.70
CA LEU A 144 10.80 2.31 -26.28
C LEU A 144 10.61 2.32 -27.81
N LYS A 145 9.73 3.18 -28.33
CA LYS A 145 9.54 3.34 -29.79
C LYS A 145 10.80 3.89 -30.46
N GLU A 146 11.47 4.85 -29.83
CA GLU A 146 12.74 5.41 -30.31
C GLU A 146 13.86 4.35 -30.37
N MET A 147 13.81 3.36 -29.47
CA MET A 147 14.71 2.19 -29.51
C MET A 147 14.33 1.14 -30.58
N GLY A 148 13.31 1.41 -31.40
CA GLY A 148 12.87 0.54 -32.50
C GLY A 148 11.90 -0.56 -32.11
N LEU A 149 11.37 -0.55 -30.87
CA LEU A 149 10.37 -1.52 -30.43
C LEU A 149 8.98 -1.16 -30.97
N LYS A 150 8.22 -2.19 -31.38
CA LYS A 150 6.84 -2.02 -31.83
C LYS A 150 5.89 -2.03 -30.64
N PRO A 151 4.96 -1.06 -30.52
CA PRO A 151 3.96 -1.04 -29.46
C PRO A 151 3.17 -2.35 -29.37
N GLY A 152 2.94 -2.83 -28.15
CA GLY A 152 2.18 -4.05 -27.87
C GLY A 152 2.17 -4.40 -26.37
N PRO A 153 1.55 -5.50 -25.96
CA PRO A 153 1.44 -5.92 -24.55
C PRO A 153 2.78 -5.95 -23.80
N ILE A 154 3.86 -6.31 -24.51
CA ILE A 154 5.23 -6.35 -23.99
C ILE A 154 5.75 -4.99 -23.48
N PHE A 155 5.20 -3.86 -23.95
CA PHE A 155 5.60 -2.54 -23.44
C PHE A 155 5.31 -2.41 -21.95
N GLY A 156 4.16 -2.91 -21.48
CA GLY A 156 3.81 -2.86 -20.07
C GLY A 156 4.78 -3.67 -19.21
N GLU A 157 5.30 -4.78 -19.74
CA GLU A 157 6.31 -5.62 -19.07
C GLU A 157 7.65 -4.89 -19.01
N ILE A 158 8.13 -4.37 -20.15
CA ILE A 158 9.41 -3.65 -20.24
C ILE A 158 9.39 -2.40 -19.34
N LEU A 159 8.31 -1.62 -19.36
CA LEU A 159 8.19 -0.41 -18.53
C LEU A 159 8.18 -0.76 -17.05
N ARG A 160 7.52 -1.85 -16.66
CA ARG A 160 7.51 -2.32 -15.27
C ARG A 160 8.89 -2.81 -14.83
N GLU A 161 9.60 -3.57 -15.68
CA GLU A 161 10.96 -4.02 -15.36
C GLU A 161 11.94 -2.85 -15.31
N ALA A 162 11.86 -1.92 -16.24
CA ALA A 162 12.66 -0.69 -16.24
C ALA A 162 12.40 0.15 -14.98
N PHE A 163 11.15 0.26 -14.54
CA PHE A 163 10.80 0.98 -13.33
C PHE A 163 11.29 0.26 -12.06
N ASN A 164 11.21 -1.08 -12.00
CA ASN A 164 11.81 -1.85 -10.91
C ASN A 164 13.33 -1.64 -10.85
N ALA A 165 14.02 -1.74 -11.99
CA ALA A 165 15.45 -1.47 -12.10
C ALA A 165 15.79 -0.03 -11.69
N GLN A 166 14.91 0.93 -11.97
CA GLN A 166 15.07 2.31 -11.50
C GLN A 166 14.94 2.41 -9.97
N LEU A 167 13.93 1.78 -9.38
CA LEU A 167 13.73 1.76 -7.93
C LEU A 167 14.92 1.13 -7.20
N ASP A 168 15.50 0.08 -7.78
CA ASP A 168 16.67 -0.62 -7.22
C ASP A 168 18.01 0.04 -7.59
N GLY A 169 17.98 1.13 -8.37
CA GLY A 169 19.16 1.93 -8.70
C GLY A 169 20.06 1.35 -9.81
N GLU A 170 19.61 0.30 -10.49
CA GLU A 170 20.22 -0.29 -11.68
C GLU A 170 20.05 0.60 -12.93
N LEU A 171 18.89 1.28 -13.04
CA LEU A 171 18.57 2.20 -14.14
C LEU A 171 18.40 3.63 -13.62
N ARG A 172 19.41 4.48 -13.82
CA ARG A 172 19.47 5.83 -13.22
C ARG A 172 19.14 6.94 -14.20
N SER A 173 19.17 6.66 -15.51
CA SER A 173 18.95 7.68 -16.54
C SER A 173 18.42 7.07 -17.84
N ARG A 174 17.74 7.90 -18.65
CA ARG A 174 17.25 7.50 -19.98
C ARG A 174 18.37 7.04 -20.91
N SER A 175 19.57 7.60 -20.80
CA SER A 175 20.72 7.20 -21.63
C SER A 175 21.17 5.75 -21.40
N GLN A 176 20.84 5.16 -20.24
CA GLN A 176 21.12 3.76 -19.94
C GLN A 176 20.07 2.80 -20.51
N LEU A 177 18.93 3.29 -21.02
CA LEU A 177 17.83 2.47 -21.49
C LEU A 177 18.27 1.45 -22.54
N ARG A 178 19.07 1.86 -23.53
CA ARG A 178 19.55 0.95 -24.58
C ARG A 178 20.35 -0.22 -24.00
N GLN A 179 21.30 0.07 -23.11
CA GLN A 179 22.12 -0.95 -22.46
C GLN A 179 21.27 -1.88 -21.59
N PHE A 180 20.30 -1.31 -20.88
CA PHE A 180 19.33 -2.07 -20.10
C PHE A 180 18.53 -3.03 -20.99
N LEU A 181 17.94 -2.55 -22.09
CA LEU A 181 17.17 -3.38 -23.02
C LEU A 181 18.02 -4.51 -23.64
N ILE A 182 19.29 -4.26 -23.94
CA ILE A 182 20.23 -5.30 -24.41
C ILE A 182 20.48 -6.33 -23.32
N SER A 183 20.78 -5.91 -22.09
CA SER A 183 21.06 -6.82 -20.97
C SER A 183 19.89 -7.73 -20.60
N ARG A 184 18.66 -7.27 -20.84
CA ARG A 184 17.42 -8.03 -20.62
C ARG A 184 16.97 -8.81 -21.86
N GLY A 185 17.68 -8.69 -22.99
CA GLY A 185 17.42 -9.44 -24.21
C GLY A 185 16.27 -8.90 -25.08
N TYR A 186 15.77 -7.69 -24.82
CA TYR A 186 14.68 -7.09 -25.58
C TYR A 186 15.11 -6.58 -26.96
N ILE A 187 16.37 -6.16 -27.09
CA ILE A 187 16.96 -5.71 -28.36
C ILE A 187 18.36 -6.33 -28.52
N ARG A 188 18.80 -6.51 -29.77
CA ARG A 188 20.14 -7.02 -30.08
C ARG A 188 21.14 -5.87 -30.23
N CYS A 189 22.41 -6.12 -29.89
CA CYS A 189 23.50 -5.20 -30.21
C CYS A 189 23.64 -5.17 -31.74
N ILE A 190 23.61 -3.96 -32.32
CA ILE A 190 23.90 -3.69 -33.74
C ILE A 190 25.29 -3.09 -33.79
#